data_AF-A0A2V9AGY9-F1
#
_entry.id   AF-A0A2V9AGY9-F1
#
_cell.length_a   1.000
_cell.length_b   1.000
_cell.length_c   1.000
_cell.angle_alpha   90.00
_cell.angle_beta   90.00
_cell.angle_gamma   90.00
#
_symmetry.space_group_name_H-M   'P 1'
#
loop_
_entity.id
_entity.type
_entity.pdbx_description
1 polymer ?
#
loop_
_entity_poly.entity_id
_entity_poly.type
_entity_poly.pdbx_seq_one_letter_code
_entity_poly.pdbx_strand_id
1 'polypeptide(L)'
;MKPKANSSGMLRASLAVSALLLLLSLSVPPLQAQVDTGSILGTITDASGAAISGAKVTLTNEGTGAALSTTTGADGVYKFTPLKVGSYKVTASYQGFQTTTQTNIEVNVGTDVVINFNLKPGAVTQTVEVVAAVPVLQTQNASVGQVVDSRSVNDLPLNGRNFTFLAQLSAGVNTPQADTRGNAANGAFSANGSRPAQNNYLLDGVDNNSDTVDFLNGTNFVVLPPVDAIEEFKVETSGFSAQYGRSGAAVLNATIKSGTNELHGSAWEFFRNDKLDAADFFENAGGIKKGALRQNQFGVSAGGPIIKNKVFIFGDYEG
;
A
#
# COMPACT_ATOMS: atom_id res chain seq x y z
N MET A 1 20.34 34.10 56.19
CA MET A 1 21.30 33.54 55.21
C MET A 1 20.58 32.41 54.48
N LYS A 2 20.01 32.64 53.29
CA LYS A 2 19.33 31.60 52.48
C LYS A 2 20.32 31.09 51.42
N PRO A 3 20.49 29.77 51.22
CA PRO A 3 21.44 29.25 50.25
C PRO A 3 20.91 29.47 48.83
N LYS A 4 21.74 30.01 47.93
CA LYS A 4 21.47 30.08 46.49
C LYS A 4 21.41 28.65 45.95
N ALA A 5 20.26 28.24 45.42
CA ALA A 5 20.08 26.95 44.77
C ALA A 5 20.93 26.88 43.48
N ASN A 6 21.68 25.79 43.34
CA ASN A 6 22.55 25.46 42.20
C ASN A 6 21.73 25.12 40.93
N SER A 7 21.05 26.10 40.34
CA SER A 7 20.23 25.92 39.12
C SER A 7 21.04 25.57 37.87
N SER A 8 22.33 25.91 37.84
CA SER A 8 23.22 25.66 36.69
C SER A 8 23.62 24.19 36.53
N GLY A 9 23.70 23.43 37.64
CA GLY A 9 24.01 22.00 37.61
C GLY A 9 22.86 21.16 37.08
N MET A 10 21.62 21.54 37.44
CA MET A 10 20.42 20.84 36.99
C MET A 10 20.19 21.03 35.47
N LEU A 11 20.36 22.25 34.94
CA LEU A 11 20.25 22.48 33.48
C LEU A 11 21.27 21.69 32.66
N ARG A 12 22.52 21.60 33.13
CA ARG A 12 23.58 20.85 32.46
C ARG A 12 23.31 19.34 32.47
N ALA A 13 22.77 18.82 33.57
CA ALA A 13 22.32 17.42 33.65
C ALA A 13 21.13 17.15 32.70
N SER A 14 20.16 18.06 32.62
CA SER A 14 19.02 17.94 31.70
C SER A 14 19.44 17.95 30.23
N LEU A 15 20.39 18.82 29.84
CA LEU A 15 20.94 18.84 28.48
C LEU A 15 21.74 17.57 28.17
N ALA A 16 22.56 17.09 29.12
CA ALA A 16 23.33 15.86 28.93
C ALA A 16 22.44 14.62 28.78
N VAL A 17 21.36 14.52 29.57
CA VAL A 17 20.37 13.45 29.46
C VAL A 17 19.61 13.55 28.12
N SER A 18 19.23 14.76 27.69
CA SER A 18 18.55 14.96 26.40
C SER A 18 19.45 14.61 25.21
N ALA A 19 20.73 15.00 25.26
CA ALA A 19 21.71 14.65 24.22
C ALA A 19 22.00 13.14 24.18
N LEU A 20 22.06 12.48 25.34
CA LEU A 20 22.23 11.03 25.44
C LEU A 20 21.01 10.27 24.91
N LEU A 21 19.80 10.74 25.21
CA LEU A 21 18.56 10.18 24.65
C LEU A 21 18.49 10.35 23.13
N LEU A 22 18.93 11.50 22.61
CA LEU A 22 19.02 11.74 21.18
C LEU A 22 20.06 10.80 20.53
N LEU A 23 21.25 10.68 21.09
CA LEU A 23 22.28 9.75 20.62
C LEU A 23 21.82 8.29 20.66
N LEU A 24 21.11 7.86 21.71
CA LEU A 24 20.52 6.52 21.78
C LEU A 24 19.45 6.32 20.70
N SER A 25 18.63 7.33 20.41
CA SER A 25 17.61 7.25 19.34
C SER A 25 18.21 7.14 17.94
N LEU A 26 19.41 7.69 17.70
CA LEU A 26 20.15 7.53 16.44
C LEU A 26 20.88 6.17 16.31
N SER A 27 21.04 5.43 17.41
CA SER A 27 21.75 4.14 17.42
C SER A 27 20.85 2.91 17.27
N VAL A 28 19.55 3.10 17.07
CA VAL A 28 18.61 1.99 16.81
C VAL A 28 18.74 1.57 15.35
N PRO A 29 19.03 0.29 15.03
CA PRO A 29 19.04 -0.17 13.65
C PRO A 29 17.64 0.01 13.02
N PRO A 30 17.55 0.30 11.71
CA PRO A 30 16.26 0.44 11.05
C PRO A 30 15.48 -0.88 11.17
N LEU A 31 14.37 -0.84 11.90
CA LEU A 31 13.50 -2.00 12.06
C LEU A 31 12.66 -2.15 10.77
N GLN A 32 12.90 -3.21 10.01
CA GLN A 32 12.16 -3.52 8.78
C GLN A 32 10.84 -4.22 9.13
N ALA A 33 9.92 -3.50 9.77
CA ALA A 33 8.61 -4.02 10.17
C ALA A 33 7.44 -3.44 9.36
N GLN A 34 7.71 -2.67 8.30
CA GLN A 34 6.66 -2.12 7.43
C GLN A 34 6.00 -3.26 6.65
N VAL A 35 4.69 -3.44 6.83
CA VAL A 35 3.89 -4.51 6.21
C VAL A 35 3.15 -4.04 4.95
N ASP A 36 3.53 -2.88 4.40
CA ASP A 36 3.01 -2.29 3.15
C ASP A 36 3.92 -2.53 1.94
N THR A 37 4.74 -3.58 1.98
CA THR A 37 5.76 -3.84 0.96
C THR A 37 5.53 -5.16 0.23
N GLY A 38 6.05 -5.26 -0.99
CA GLY A 38 6.16 -6.50 -1.75
C GLY A 38 7.61 -6.99 -1.86
N SER A 39 7.83 -7.99 -2.70
CA SER A 39 9.17 -8.48 -3.04
C SER A 39 9.27 -8.93 -4.50
N ILE A 40 10.49 -8.91 -5.03
CA ILE A 40 10.82 -9.54 -6.31
C ILE A 40 11.89 -10.60 -6.05
N LEU A 41 11.67 -11.80 -6.56
CA LEU A 41 12.62 -12.90 -6.47
C LEU A 41 12.63 -13.69 -7.76
N GLY A 42 13.62 -14.56 -7.92
CA GLY A 42 13.62 -15.52 -9.02
C GLY A 42 14.97 -16.18 -9.18
N THR A 43 15.10 -16.91 -10.27
CA THR A 43 16.27 -17.71 -10.60
C THR A 43 16.82 -17.32 -11.96
N ILE A 44 18.15 -17.27 -12.06
CA ILE A 44 18.86 -17.04 -13.31
C ILE A 44 19.45 -18.36 -13.79
N THR A 45 19.08 -18.77 -15.00
CA THR A 45 19.58 -19.98 -15.67
C THR A 45 20.21 -19.68 -17.02
N ASP A 46 21.06 -20.57 -17.51
CA ASP A 46 21.59 -20.54 -18.87
C ASP A 46 20.64 -21.23 -19.88
N ALA A 47 20.99 -21.21 -21.16
CA ALA A 47 20.21 -21.86 -22.23
C ALA A 47 20.05 -23.39 -22.08
N SER A 48 20.85 -24.05 -21.24
CA SER A 48 20.72 -25.48 -20.92
C SER A 48 19.82 -25.74 -19.71
N GLY A 49 19.42 -24.68 -19.00
CA GLY A 49 18.64 -24.75 -17.76
C GLY A 49 19.51 -24.84 -16.49
N ALA A 50 20.84 -24.73 -16.61
CA ALA A 50 21.73 -24.74 -15.45
C ALA A 50 21.70 -23.39 -14.72
N ALA A 51 21.71 -23.43 -13.39
CA ALA A 51 21.71 -22.22 -12.57
C ALA A 51 23.03 -21.42 -12.72
N ILE A 52 22.93 -20.10 -12.84
CA ILE A 52 24.08 -19.20 -12.95
C ILE A 52 24.34 -18.55 -11.58
N SER A 53 25.44 -18.93 -10.95
CA SER A 53 25.93 -18.33 -9.70
C SER A 53 26.78 -17.09 -9.96
N GLY A 54 26.60 -16.04 -9.15
CA GLY A 54 27.34 -14.78 -9.24
C GLY A 54 26.88 -13.83 -10.36
N ALA A 55 25.71 -14.06 -10.98
CA ALA A 55 25.09 -13.11 -11.89
C ALA A 55 24.69 -11.84 -11.15
N LYS A 56 25.05 -10.67 -11.69
CA LYS A 56 24.66 -9.36 -11.13
C LYS A 56 23.24 -9.05 -11.56
N VAL A 57 22.38 -8.80 -10.58
CA VAL A 57 20.99 -8.40 -10.77
C VAL A 57 20.81 -6.98 -10.26
N THR A 58 20.28 -6.09 -11.09
CA THR A 58 20.00 -4.70 -10.77
C THR A 58 18.50 -4.46 -10.88
N LEU A 59 17.87 -4.08 -9.78
CA LEU A 59 16.48 -3.66 -9.71
C LEU A 59 16.43 -2.12 -9.74
N THR A 60 15.58 -1.54 -10.57
CA THR A 60 15.36 -0.08 -10.63
C THR A 60 13.87 0.21 -10.49
N ASN A 61 13.49 1.06 -9.53
CA ASN A 61 12.13 1.59 -9.44
C ASN A 61 11.95 2.63 -10.55
N GLU A 62 10.95 2.45 -11.41
CA GLU A 62 10.79 3.26 -12.62
C GLU A 62 10.24 4.66 -12.31
N GLY A 63 9.47 4.82 -11.24
CA GLY A 63 8.94 6.12 -10.80
C GLY A 63 9.99 7.01 -10.11
N THR A 64 10.89 6.43 -9.32
CA THR A 64 11.86 7.17 -8.48
C THR A 64 13.29 7.09 -9.01
N GLY A 65 13.59 6.19 -9.94
CA GLY A 65 14.95 5.95 -10.42
C GLY A 65 15.87 5.30 -9.39
N ALA A 66 15.37 4.93 -8.21
CA ALA A 66 16.15 4.27 -7.18
C ALA A 66 16.57 2.87 -7.63
N ALA A 67 17.85 2.54 -7.50
CA ALA A 67 18.41 1.27 -7.93
C ALA A 67 19.02 0.48 -6.77
N LEU A 68 18.72 -0.82 -6.74
CA LEU A 68 19.31 -1.80 -5.83
C LEU A 68 20.04 -2.85 -6.66
N SER A 69 21.11 -3.42 -6.14
CA SER A 69 21.84 -4.49 -6.82
C SER A 69 22.15 -5.63 -5.85
N THR A 70 22.08 -6.85 -6.36
CA THR A 70 22.48 -8.07 -5.67
C THR A 70 23.16 -9.03 -6.65
N THR A 71 23.71 -10.12 -6.14
CA THR A 71 24.29 -11.20 -6.94
C THR A 71 23.58 -12.50 -6.65
N THR A 72 23.41 -13.36 -7.65
CA THR A 72 22.77 -14.67 -7.46
C THR A 72 23.60 -15.59 -6.57
N GLY A 73 22.91 -16.43 -5.80
CA GLY A 73 23.49 -17.51 -5.00
C GLY A 73 23.96 -18.71 -5.84
N ALA A 74 24.43 -19.76 -5.15
CA ALA A 74 24.91 -20.99 -5.80
C ALA A 74 23.84 -21.75 -6.59
N ASP A 75 22.58 -21.58 -6.21
CA ASP A 75 21.37 -22.09 -6.86
C ASP A 75 20.82 -21.15 -7.95
N GLY A 76 21.53 -20.05 -8.25
CA GLY A 76 21.10 -19.04 -9.22
C GLY A 76 19.97 -18.14 -8.72
N VAL A 77 19.58 -18.23 -7.45
CA VAL A 77 18.46 -17.46 -6.88
C VAL A 77 18.90 -16.06 -6.50
N TYR A 78 18.00 -15.09 -6.69
CA TYR A 78 18.12 -13.73 -6.15
C TYR A 78 16.81 -13.29 -5.50
N LYS A 79 16.90 -12.31 -4.59
CA LYS A 79 15.74 -11.70 -3.93
C LYS A 79 15.99 -10.23 -3.61
N PHE A 80 14.98 -9.41 -3.84
CA PHE A 80 14.86 -8.02 -3.40
C PHE A 80 13.66 -7.91 -2.48
N THR A 81 13.92 -7.61 -1.21
CA THR A 81 12.89 -7.40 -0.19
C THR A 81 13.45 -6.51 0.92
N PRO A 82 12.64 -5.65 1.54
CA PRO A 82 11.28 -5.25 1.12
C PRO A 82 11.31 -4.23 -0.04
N LEU A 83 10.24 -4.20 -0.86
CA LEU A 83 10.05 -3.23 -1.94
C LEU A 83 8.75 -2.45 -1.74
N LYS A 84 8.80 -1.14 -1.96
CA LYS A 84 7.58 -0.32 -2.02
C LYS A 84 6.73 -0.71 -3.22
N VAL A 85 5.44 -0.43 -3.14
CA VAL A 85 4.53 -0.60 -4.27
C VAL A 85 4.94 0.28 -5.44
N GLY A 86 4.74 -0.22 -6.66
CA GLY A 86 5.02 0.52 -7.88
C GLY A 86 5.63 -0.36 -8.99
N SER A 87 6.06 0.30 -10.06
CA SER A 87 6.62 -0.36 -11.24
C SER A 87 8.15 -0.40 -11.22
N TYR A 88 8.70 -1.56 -11.60
CA TYR A 88 10.10 -1.87 -11.52
C TYR A 88 10.65 -2.45 -12.83
N LYS A 89 11.94 -2.22 -13.03
CA LYS A 89 12.75 -2.85 -14.06
C LYS A 89 13.85 -3.70 -13.43
N VAL A 90 13.97 -4.95 -13.85
CA VAL A 90 15.03 -5.86 -13.40
C VAL A 90 15.99 -6.14 -14.55
N THR A 91 17.29 -5.97 -14.32
CA THR A 91 18.35 -6.25 -15.29
C THR A 91 19.31 -7.29 -14.73
N ALA A 92 19.50 -8.38 -15.48
CA ALA A 92 20.42 -9.46 -15.17
C ALA A 92 21.63 -9.43 -16.12
N SER A 93 22.84 -9.56 -15.56
CA SER A 93 24.08 -9.57 -16.32
C SER A 93 25.10 -10.54 -15.72
N TYR A 94 25.82 -11.27 -16.57
CA TYR A 94 26.90 -12.16 -16.17
C TYR A 94 27.95 -12.26 -17.30
N GLN A 95 29.22 -12.42 -16.93
CA GLN A 95 30.31 -12.43 -17.92
C GLN A 95 30.17 -13.62 -18.88
N GLY A 96 30.26 -13.35 -20.19
CA GLY A 96 30.08 -14.37 -21.24
C GLY A 96 28.63 -14.59 -21.67
N PHE A 97 27.68 -13.84 -21.09
CA PHE A 97 26.27 -13.87 -21.43
C PHE A 97 25.76 -12.49 -21.88
N GLN A 98 24.69 -12.49 -22.66
CA GLN A 98 23.93 -11.28 -23.01
C GLN A 98 23.25 -10.70 -21.76
N THR A 99 23.14 -9.38 -21.70
CA THR A 99 22.37 -8.70 -20.65
C THR A 99 20.88 -8.81 -20.98
N THR A 100 20.07 -9.22 -20.01
CA THR A 100 18.61 -9.30 -20.19
C THR A 100 17.94 -8.34 -19.22
N THR A 101 16.99 -7.56 -19.73
CA THR A 101 16.22 -6.59 -18.95
C THR A 101 14.74 -6.85 -19.13
N GLN A 102 14.00 -6.87 -18.02
CA GLN A 102 12.55 -6.91 -18.01
C GLN A 102 12.02 -5.63 -17.35
N THR A 103 11.08 -4.97 -18.02
CA THR A 103 10.46 -3.69 -17.63
C THR A 103 9.01 -3.90 -17.21
N ASN A 104 8.39 -2.87 -16.62
CA ASN A 104 6.97 -2.88 -16.23
C ASN A 104 6.59 -4.03 -15.28
N ILE A 105 7.48 -4.36 -14.34
CA ILE A 105 7.20 -5.34 -13.29
C ILE A 105 6.47 -4.61 -12.17
N GLU A 106 5.16 -4.83 -12.08
CA GLU A 106 4.33 -4.28 -11.02
C GLU A 106 4.53 -5.05 -9.71
N VAL A 107 4.75 -4.32 -8.62
CA VAL A 107 4.83 -4.86 -7.27
C VAL A 107 3.69 -4.25 -6.46
N ASN A 108 2.79 -5.09 -5.99
CA ASN A 108 1.68 -4.70 -5.12
C ASN A 108 1.94 -5.12 -3.67
N VAL A 109 1.14 -4.60 -2.74
CA VAL A 109 1.26 -4.79 -1.31
C VAL A 109 1.12 -6.26 -0.93
N GLY A 110 2.07 -6.78 -0.14
CA GLY A 110 2.05 -8.18 0.28
C GLY A 110 2.05 -9.18 -0.88
N THR A 111 2.70 -8.83 -2.00
CA THR A 111 2.93 -9.72 -3.13
C THR A 111 4.40 -10.09 -3.26
N ASP A 112 4.64 -11.33 -3.66
CA ASP A 112 5.94 -11.85 -4.03
C ASP A 112 5.94 -12.12 -5.53
N VAL A 113 6.68 -11.32 -6.29
CA VAL A 113 6.71 -11.37 -7.75
C VAL A 113 7.90 -12.22 -8.20
N VAL A 114 7.63 -13.31 -8.93
CA VAL A 114 8.65 -14.23 -9.41
C VAL A 114 9.07 -13.89 -10.84
N ILE A 115 10.32 -13.50 -11.02
CA ILE A 115 10.91 -13.14 -12.32
C ILE A 115 12.12 -14.03 -12.57
N ASN A 116 11.98 -14.97 -13.50
CA ASN A 116 13.07 -15.87 -13.88
C ASN A 116 13.73 -15.37 -15.16
N PHE A 117 15.06 -15.39 -15.21
CA PHE A 117 15.82 -15.04 -16.40
C PHE A 117 16.50 -16.27 -16.99
N ASN A 118 16.42 -16.40 -18.31
CA ASN A 118 17.24 -17.31 -19.08
C ASN A 118 18.28 -16.50 -19.88
N LEU A 119 19.55 -16.56 -19.48
CA LEU A 119 20.63 -15.84 -20.12
C LEU A 119 21.19 -16.64 -21.29
N LYS A 120 21.29 -15.99 -22.45
CA LYS A 120 21.89 -16.57 -23.64
C LYS A 120 23.39 -16.24 -23.69
N PRO A 121 24.26 -17.18 -24.11
CA PRO A 121 25.66 -16.89 -24.35
C PRO A 121 25.83 -15.72 -25.32
N GLY A 122 26.77 -14.81 -25.03
CA GLY A 122 27.02 -13.63 -25.85
C GLY A 122 27.79 -12.53 -25.11
N ALA A 123 27.97 -11.39 -25.78
CA ALA A 123 28.61 -10.23 -25.15
C ALA A 123 27.63 -9.51 -24.21
N VAL A 124 28.12 -9.06 -23.06
CA VAL A 124 27.33 -8.28 -22.06
C VAL A 124 26.73 -7.00 -22.67
N THR A 125 27.32 -6.49 -23.76
CA THR A 125 26.84 -5.32 -24.50
C THR A 125 25.56 -5.56 -25.32
N GLN A 126 25.18 -6.81 -25.55
CA GLN A 126 23.94 -7.14 -26.25
C GLN A 126 22.81 -7.22 -25.22
N THR A 127 21.80 -6.34 -25.38
CA THR A 127 20.65 -6.24 -24.47
C THR A 127 19.40 -6.83 -25.11
N VAL A 128 18.71 -7.71 -24.39
CA VAL A 128 17.35 -8.16 -24.74
C VAL A 128 16.37 -7.50 -23.77
N GLU A 129 15.45 -6.71 -24.31
CA GLU A 129 14.33 -6.15 -23.55
C GLU A 129 13.11 -7.06 -23.69
N VAL A 130 12.64 -7.58 -22.55
CA VAL A 130 11.43 -8.39 -22.46
C VAL A 130 10.30 -7.50 -21.95
N VAL A 131 9.41 -7.09 -22.86
CA VAL A 131 8.14 -6.43 -22.53
C VAL A 131 7.07 -7.52 -22.50
N ALA A 132 7.02 -8.29 -21.41
CA ALA A 132 6.01 -9.33 -21.23
C ALA A 132 5.24 -9.09 -19.94
N ALA A 133 3.91 -9.19 -20.01
CA ALA A 133 3.04 -9.20 -18.84
C ALA A 133 3.50 -10.31 -17.88
N VAL A 134 3.83 -9.94 -16.65
CA VAL A 134 4.22 -10.86 -15.57
C VAL A 134 3.10 -11.90 -15.38
N PRO A 135 3.42 -13.18 -15.14
CA PRO A 135 2.37 -14.19 -14.98
C PRO A 135 1.42 -13.88 -13.83
N VAL A 136 0.11 -14.01 -14.09
CA VAL A 136 -1.03 -13.81 -13.17
C VAL A 136 -1.01 -14.77 -11.96
N LEU A 137 -0.10 -15.75 -11.94
CA LEU A 137 -0.09 -16.81 -10.95
C LEU A 137 0.84 -16.49 -9.78
N GLN A 138 0.23 -16.17 -8.64
CA GLN A 138 0.93 -16.04 -7.37
C GLN A 138 1.21 -17.43 -6.78
N THR A 139 2.42 -17.97 -6.95
CA THR A 139 2.83 -19.29 -6.42
C THR A 139 3.44 -19.23 -5.03
N GLN A 140 3.78 -18.05 -4.54
CA GLN A 140 4.55 -17.87 -3.29
C GLN A 140 3.66 -17.59 -2.08
N ASN A 141 2.41 -17.18 -2.31
CA ASN A 141 1.46 -16.85 -1.24
C ASN A 141 0.23 -17.76 -1.33
N ALA A 142 -0.15 -18.37 -0.20
CA ALA A 142 -1.34 -19.20 -0.07
C ALA A 142 -2.60 -18.40 0.31
N SER A 143 -2.48 -17.08 0.49
CA SER A 143 -3.60 -16.23 0.87
C SER A 143 -4.63 -16.13 -0.24
N VAL A 144 -5.90 -16.06 0.16
CA VAL A 144 -7.00 -15.69 -0.72
C VAL A 144 -7.22 -14.21 -0.53
N GLY A 145 -6.91 -13.44 -1.56
CA GLY A 145 -7.08 -12.01 -1.52
C GLY A 145 -7.08 -11.36 -2.89
N GLN A 146 -7.45 -10.09 -2.91
CA GLN A 146 -7.58 -9.29 -4.12
C GLN A 146 -6.94 -7.92 -3.88
N VAL A 147 -6.12 -7.51 -4.84
CA VAL A 147 -5.62 -6.14 -4.94
C VAL A 147 -6.65 -5.33 -5.74
N VAL A 148 -6.99 -4.16 -5.24
CA VAL A 148 -7.82 -3.17 -5.92
C VAL A 148 -6.93 -1.97 -6.21
N ASP A 149 -6.63 -1.78 -7.49
CA ASP A 149 -5.70 -0.75 -7.98
C ASP A 149 -6.27 0.68 -7.89
N SER A 150 -5.40 1.68 -8.01
CA SER A 150 -5.79 3.10 -7.97
C SER A 150 -6.88 3.42 -8.99
N ARG A 151 -6.85 2.78 -10.16
CA ARG A 151 -7.85 3.03 -11.21
C ARG A 151 -9.23 2.57 -10.76
N SER A 152 -9.36 1.36 -10.26
CA SER A 152 -10.61 0.80 -9.75
C SER A 152 -11.15 1.61 -8.58
N VAL A 153 -10.25 2.09 -7.71
CA VAL A 153 -10.60 2.98 -6.59
C VAL A 153 -11.20 4.31 -7.07
N ASN A 154 -10.71 4.86 -8.18
CA ASN A 154 -11.16 6.15 -8.70
C ASN A 154 -12.35 6.05 -9.69
N ASP A 155 -12.40 5.01 -10.51
CA ASP A 155 -13.37 4.88 -11.61
C ASP A 155 -14.69 4.23 -11.16
N LEU A 156 -14.68 3.45 -10.07
CA LEU A 156 -15.88 2.77 -9.60
C LEU A 156 -16.78 3.71 -8.78
N PRO A 157 -18.11 3.62 -8.96
CA PRO A 157 -19.05 4.49 -8.26
C PRO A 157 -19.04 4.17 -6.76
N LEU A 158 -18.59 5.14 -5.96
CA LEU A 158 -18.49 5.03 -4.52
C LEU A 158 -19.36 6.07 -3.83
N ASN A 159 -20.37 5.61 -3.10
CA ASN A 159 -21.15 6.49 -2.25
C ASN A 159 -20.28 7.04 -1.12
N GLY A 160 -20.24 8.37 -0.98
CA GLY A 160 -19.39 9.05 0.00
C GLY A 160 -17.89 8.91 -0.26
N ARG A 161 -17.49 8.47 -1.47
CA ARG A 161 -16.07 8.28 -1.86
C ARG A 161 -15.27 7.46 -0.85
N ASN A 162 -15.91 6.45 -0.29
CA ASN A 162 -15.30 5.55 0.67
C ASN A 162 -14.81 4.27 -0.03
N PHE A 163 -13.50 4.14 -0.22
CA PHE A 163 -12.90 2.99 -0.93
C PHE A 163 -13.18 1.64 -0.26
N THR A 164 -13.47 1.61 1.05
CA THR A 164 -13.69 0.34 1.77
C THR A 164 -14.91 -0.44 1.26
N PHE A 165 -15.87 0.23 0.61
CA PHE A 165 -16.98 -0.45 -0.07
C PHE A 165 -16.50 -1.40 -1.18
N LEU A 166 -15.39 -1.09 -1.84
CA LEU A 166 -14.83 -1.94 -2.90
C LEU A 166 -14.28 -3.27 -2.36
N ALA A 167 -14.05 -3.39 -1.04
CA ALA A 167 -13.73 -4.68 -0.43
C ALA A 167 -14.82 -5.72 -0.68
N GLN A 168 -16.08 -5.29 -0.85
CA GLN A 168 -17.22 -6.17 -1.14
C GLN A 168 -17.16 -6.82 -2.53
N LEU A 169 -16.25 -6.37 -3.40
CA LEU A 169 -16.00 -7.00 -4.69
C LEU A 169 -15.03 -8.18 -4.58
N SER A 170 -14.42 -8.39 -3.40
CA SER A 170 -13.47 -9.48 -3.15
C SER A 170 -14.18 -10.79 -2.82
N ALA A 171 -13.58 -11.92 -3.20
CA ALA A 171 -14.12 -13.24 -2.92
C ALA A 171 -14.26 -13.50 -1.41
N GLY A 172 -15.43 -14.00 -1.01
CA GLY A 172 -15.75 -14.30 0.40
C GLY A 172 -16.19 -13.07 1.21
N VAL A 173 -16.32 -11.89 0.58
CA VAL A 173 -16.81 -10.68 1.23
C VAL A 173 -18.28 -10.45 0.91
N ASN A 174 -19.06 -10.03 1.91
CA ASN A 174 -20.46 -9.66 1.76
C ASN A 174 -20.75 -8.34 2.47
N THR A 175 -21.84 -7.68 2.05
CA THR A 175 -22.46 -6.59 2.82
C THR A 175 -22.85 -7.12 4.19
N PRO A 176 -22.51 -6.42 5.28
CA PRO A 176 -22.88 -6.87 6.62
C PRO A 176 -24.37 -6.62 6.85
N GLN A 177 -24.92 -7.31 7.85
CA GLN A 177 -26.30 -7.06 8.26
C GLN A 177 -26.46 -5.59 8.64
N ALA A 178 -27.53 -4.95 8.18
CA ALA A 178 -27.88 -3.60 8.59
C ALA A 178 -27.98 -3.54 10.13
N ASP A 179 -27.29 -2.56 10.71
CA ASP A 179 -27.27 -2.34 12.15
C ASP A 179 -27.75 -0.92 12.48
N THR A 180 -28.08 -0.73 13.76
CA THR A 180 -28.54 0.57 14.28
C THR A 180 -27.40 1.57 14.48
N ARG A 181 -26.15 1.18 14.23
CA ARG A 181 -24.94 2.00 14.43
C ARG A 181 -24.45 2.63 13.12
N GLY A 182 -25.03 2.24 11.97
CA GLY A 182 -24.66 2.74 10.66
C GLY A 182 -23.43 2.08 10.04
N ASN A 183 -22.89 0.99 10.60
CA ASN A 183 -21.62 0.41 10.15
C ASN A 183 -21.68 -0.05 8.69
N ALA A 184 -22.77 -0.74 8.32
CA ALA A 184 -23.05 -1.15 6.95
C ALA A 184 -23.09 0.03 5.97
N ALA A 185 -23.58 1.19 6.41
CA ALA A 185 -23.69 2.41 5.60
C ALA A 185 -22.36 3.18 5.50
N ASN A 186 -21.35 2.83 6.31
CA ASN A 186 -20.05 3.50 6.35
C ASN A 186 -18.89 2.59 5.86
N GLY A 187 -19.19 1.64 4.97
CA GLY A 187 -18.16 0.85 4.28
C GLY A 187 -17.70 -0.40 5.02
N ALA A 188 -18.38 -0.80 6.10
CA ALA A 188 -18.12 -2.08 6.74
C ALA A 188 -18.42 -3.25 5.80
N PHE A 189 -17.73 -4.37 6.01
CA PHE A 189 -17.93 -5.60 5.28
C PHE A 189 -17.79 -6.83 6.19
N SER A 190 -18.43 -7.93 5.82
CA SER A 190 -18.26 -9.22 6.49
C SER A 190 -17.45 -10.15 5.59
N ALA A 191 -16.36 -10.71 6.09
CA ALA A 191 -15.57 -11.70 5.39
C ALA A 191 -15.84 -13.11 5.94
N ASN A 192 -16.11 -14.07 5.06
CA ASN A 192 -16.30 -15.50 5.37
C ASN A 192 -17.29 -15.78 6.52
N GLY A 193 -18.34 -14.95 6.65
CA GLY A 193 -19.36 -15.08 7.68
C GLY A 193 -19.01 -14.49 9.06
N SER A 194 -17.81 -13.90 9.20
CA SER A 194 -17.37 -13.25 10.43
C SER A 194 -17.95 -11.84 10.61
N ARG A 195 -17.83 -11.30 11.83
CA ARG A 195 -18.32 -9.96 12.16
C ARG A 195 -17.42 -8.89 11.53
N PRO A 196 -17.97 -7.75 11.04
CA PRO A 196 -17.16 -6.67 10.48
C PRO A 196 -16.10 -6.11 11.43
N ALA A 197 -16.41 -6.09 12.73
CA ALA A 197 -15.51 -5.68 13.80
C ALA A 197 -14.28 -6.61 13.98
N GLN A 198 -14.25 -7.76 13.30
CA GLN A 198 -13.12 -8.70 13.33
C GLN A 198 -12.21 -8.56 12.10
N ASN A 199 -12.56 -7.68 11.16
CA ASN A 199 -11.66 -7.28 10.09
C ASN A 199 -10.57 -6.38 10.68
N ASN A 200 -9.37 -6.49 10.14
CA ASN A 200 -8.24 -5.67 10.49
C ASN A 200 -8.01 -4.65 9.38
N TYR A 201 -8.06 -3.36 9.71
CA TYR A 201 -7.80 -2.26 8.78
C TYR A 201 -6.39 -1.71 9.01
N LEU A 202 -5.60 -1.68 7.96
CA LEU A 202 -4.24 -1.15 7.94
C LEU A 202 -4.15 -0.02 6.91
N LEU A 203 -3.39 1.03 7.25
CA LEU A 203 -3.04 2.14 6.37
C LEU A 203 -1.52 2.29 6.36
N ASP A 204 -0.89 2.14 5.19
CA ASP A 204 0.56 2.00 5.02
C ASP A 204 1.17 0.97 5.98
N GLY A 205 0.42 -0.12 6.22
CA GLY A 205 0.78 -1.20 7.13
C GLY A 205 0.67 -0.88 8.62
N VAL A 206 0.18 0.31 9.00
CA VAL A 206 -0.06 0.72 10.38
C VAL A 206 -1.51 0.45 10.77
N ASP A 207 -1.75 0.06 12.02
CA ASP A 207 -3.10 -0.15 12.56
C ASP A 207 -3.97 1.09 12.36
N ASN A 208 -5.12 0.89 11.71
CA ASN A 208 -6.13 1.91 11.45
C ASN A 208 -7.49 1.51 12.02
N ASN A 209 -7.53 0.60 13.00
CA ASN A 209 -8.77 0.07 13.56
C ASN A 209 -9.38 1.05 14.57
N SER A 210 -10.71 1.15 14.58
CA SER A 210 -11.44 1.87 15.62
C SER A 210 -11.55 1.02 16.88
N ASP A 211 -10.85 1.39 17.94
CA ASP A 211 -10.91 0.74 19.26
C ASP A 211 -11.95 1.39 20.19
N THR A 212 -12.87 2.19 19.64
CA THR A 212 -13.93 2.82 20.43
C THR A 212 -14.98 1.81 20.83
N VAL A 213 -15.35 1.81 22.13
CA VAL A 213 -16.46 1.00 22.62
C VAL A 213 -17.72 1.34 21.82
N ASP A 214 -18.39 0.31 21.32
CA ASP A 214 -19.61 0.41 20.52
C ASP A 214 -19.51 1.12 19.15
N PHE A 215 -18.31 1.44 18.65
CA PHE A 215 -18.14 2.14 17.36
C PHE A 215 -19.02 3.38 17.26
N LEU A 216 -18.92 4.30 18.23
CA LEU A 216 -19.76 5.51 18.33
C LEU A 216 -19.73 6.40 17.08
N ASN A 217 -18.70 6.28 16.25
CA ASN A 217 -18.55 6.94 14.96
C ASN A 217 -19.17 6.15 13.78
N GLY A 218 -19.70 4.96 14.04
CA GLY A 218 -20.30 4.09 13.04
C GLY A 218 -19.31 3.48 12.05
N THR A 219 -18.00 3.46 12.35
CA THR A 219 -16.94 2.91 11.48
C THR A 219 -16.00 1.97 12.23
N ASN A 220 -15.49 0.96 11.53
CA ASN A 220 -14.48 0.04 12.08
C ASN A 220 -13.04 0.55 11.93
N PHE A 221 -12.83 1.71 11.31
CA PHE A 221 -11.52 2.33 11.07
C PHE A 221 -11.50 3.81 11.47
N VAL A 222 -10.30 4.36 11.67
CA VAL A 222 -10.09 5.72 12.18
C VAL A 222 -9.86 6.74 11.06
N VAL A 223 -8.95 6.44 10.14
CA VAL A 223 -8.53 7.33 9.05
C VAL A 223 -9.09 6.82 7.73
N LEU A 224 -9.70 7.72 6.95
CA LEU A 224 -10.19 7.44 5.60
C LEU A 224 -9.57 8.45 4.63
N PRO A 225 -8.44 8.12 3.97
CA PRO A 225 -7.90 8.98 2.93
C PRO A 225 -8.88 9.13 1.76
N PRO A 226 -8.84 10.26 1.02
CA PRO A 226 -9.55 10.40 -0.23
C PRO A 226 -9.14 9.32 -1.22
N VAL A 227 -10.06 8.87 -2.08
CA VAL A 227 -9.79 7.84 -3.11
C VAL A 227 -8.64 8.24 -4.06
N ASP A 228 -8.47 9.54 -4.30
CA ASP A 228 -7.40 10.11 -5.11
C ASP A 228 -6.00 9.89 -4.49
N ALA A 229 -5.93 9.79 -3.16
CA ALA A 229 -4.70 9.57 -2.41
C ALA A 229 -4.31 8.09 -2.28
N ILE A 230 -5.21 7.16 -2.63
CA ILE A 230 -4.97 5.72 -2.56
C ILE A 230 -4.22 5.24 -3.81
N GLU A 231 -3.06 4.64 -3.62
CA GLU A 231 -2.33 3.93 -4.68
C GLU A 231 -3.01 2.59 -4.96
N GLU A 232 -3.30 1.83 -3.90
CA GLU A 232 -4.04 0.58 -3.97
C GLU A 232 -4.48 0.17 -2.57
N PHE A 233 -5.36 -0.83 -2.49
CA PHE A 233 -5.53 -1.60 -1.27
C PHE A 233 -5.69 -3.08 -1.58
N LYS A 234 -5.26 -3.93 -0.65
CA LYS A 234 -5.44 -5.38 -0.73
C LYS A 234 -6.38 -5.86 0.36
N VAL A 235 -7.31 -6.73 -0.01
CA VAL A 235 -8.18 -7.45 0.92
C VAL A 235 -7.79 -8.91 0.92
N GLU A 236 -7.38 -9.44 2.06
CA GLU A 236 -7.07 -10.85 2.27
C GLU A 236 -8.12 -11.46 3.21
N THR A 237 -8.87 -12.45 2.75
CA THR A 237 -9.99 -13.04 3.49
C THR A 237 -9.64 -14.38 4.13
N SER A 238 -8.54 -15.01 3.71
CA SER A 238 -8.06 -16.27 4.27
C SER A 238 -6.57 -16.46 4.00
N GLY A 239 -5.90 -17.29 4.80
CA GLY A 239 -4.49 -17.65 4.61
C GLY A 239 -3.50 -16.47 4.73
N PHE A 240 -3.94 -15.34 5.29
CA PHE A 240 -3.08 -14.18 5.52
C PHE A 240 -2.02 -14.47 6.59
N SER A 241 -0.87 -13.81 6.48
CA SER A 241 0.29 -14.04 7.34
C SER A 241 0.00 -13.69 8.81
N ALA A 242 0.63 -14.43 9.74
CA ALA A 242 0.56 -14.16 11.17
C ALA A 242 1.11 -12.77 11.55
N GLN A 243 1.85 -12.12 10.66
CA GLN A 243 2.36 -10.76 10.84
C GLN A 243 1.25 -9.73 11.07
N TYR A 244 0.04 -9.98 10.55
CA TYR A 244 -0.99 -8.96 10.54
C TYR A 244 -1.67 -8.75 11.91
N GLY A 245 -1.53 -9.66 12.89
CA GLY A 245 -2.19 -9.54 14.21
C GLY A 245 -3.70 -9.30 14.10
N ARG A 246 -4.49 -9.24 15.18
CA ARG A 246 -5.90 -8.73 15.20
C ARG A 246 -6.88 -9.15 14.07
N SER A 247 -6.58 -10.16 13.26
CA SER A 247 -7.23 -10.42 11.96
C SER A 247 -8.05 -11.69 12.07
N GLY A 248 -9.21 -11.61 12.72
CA GLY A 248 -10.09 -12.77 12.89
C GLY A 248 -10.91 -13.11 11.64
N ALA A 249 -11.04 -12.17 10.70
CA ALA A 249 -11.93 -12.28 9.55
C ALA A 249 -11.23 -11.97 8.22
N ALA A 250 -10.73 -10.75 8.06
CA ALA A 250 -9.99 -10.31 6.88
C ALA A 250 -8.98 -9.22 7.25
N VAL A 251 -7.99 -9.03 6.38
CA VAL A 251 -7.05 -7.91 6.42
C VAL A 251 -7.35 -7.00 5.25
N LEU A 252 -7.61 -5.72 5.50
CA LEU A 252 -7.63 -4.68 4.48
C LEU A 252 -6.39 -3.82 4.70
N ASN A 253 -5.44 -3.82 3.77
CA ASN A 253 -4.25 -2.99 3.82
C ASN A 253 -4.27 -2.00 2.66
N ALA A 254 -4.48 -0.72 2.98
CA ALA A 254 -4.46 0.37 2.01
C ALA A 254 -3.09 1.06 2.01
N THR A 255 -2.63 1.47 0.84
CA THR A 255 -1.37 2.20 0.67
C THR A 255 -1.61 3.54 0.00
N ILE A 256 -1.04 4.60 0.57
CA ILE A 256 -1.13 5.96 0.04
C ILE A 256 -0.09 6.15 -1.07
N LYS A 257 -0.44 6.97 -2.06
CA LYS A 257 0.46 7.40 -3.13
C LYS A 257 1.73 8.04 -2.56
N SER A 258 2.82 7.89 -3.30
CA SER A 258 4.09 8.55 -3.01
C SER A 258 4.55 9.40 -4.19
N GLY A 259 5.42 10.38 -3.93
CA GLY A 259 5.96 11.23 -4.99
C GLY A 259 6.91 10.46 -5.92
N THR A 260 6.92 10.85 -7.19
CA THR A 260 7.81 10.27 -8.23
C THR A 260 8.75 11.33 -8.79
N ASN A 261 9.58 10.99 -9.77
CA ASN A 261 10.39 11.97 -10.50
C ASN A 261 9.60 12.91 -11.40
N GLU A 262 8.31 12.63 -11.59
CA GLU A 262 7.40 13.44 -12.36
C GLU A 262 6.39 14.12 -11.43
N LEU A 263 6.04 15.36 -11.77
CA LEU A 263 5.01 16.09 -11.05
C LEU A 263 3.65 15.67 -11.61
N HIS A 264 2.80 15.11 -10.74
CA HIS A 264 1.45 14.69 -11.05
C HIS A 264 0.49 15.11 -9.95
N GLY A 265 -0.77 15.34 -10.29
CA GLY A 265 -1.79 15.70 -9.30
C GLY A 265 -3.20 15.67 -9.88
N SER A 266 -4.18 15.70 -8.99
CA SER A 266 -5.61 15.75 -9.31
C SER A 266 -6.31 16.86 -8.54
N ALA A 267 -7.44 17.30 -9.08
CA ALA A 267 -8.38 18.19 -8.41
C ALA A 267 -9.80 17.72 -8.76
N TRP A 268 -10.70 17.76 -7.78
CA TRP A 268 -12.06 17.24 -7.94
C TRP A 268 -13.10 18.07 -7.19
N GLU A 269 -14.36 17.92 -7.60
CA GLU A 269 -15.56 18.42 -6.95
C GLU A 269 -16.70 17.41 -7.21
N PHE A 270 -17.34 16.94 -6.16
CA PHE A 270 -18.48 16.04 -6.20
C PHE A 270 -19.69 16.70 -5.55
N PHE A 271 -20.73 16.89 -6.36
CA PHE A 271 -21.97 17.53 -5.96
C PHE A 271 -23.09 16.51 -5.79
N ARG A 272 -23.77 16.52 -4.63
CA ARG A 272 -25.04 15.83 -4.43
C ARG A 272 -26.11 16.74 -3.87
N ASN A 273 -27.33 16.56 -4.35
CA ASN A 273 -28.42 17.46 -4.07
C ASN A 273 -29.76 16.73 -4.11
N ASP A 274 -30.57 16.85 -3.05
CA ASP A 274 -31.91 16.25 -3.02
C ASP A 274 -32.79 16.71 -4.20
N LYS A 275 -32.52 17.82 -4.88
CA LYS A 275 -33.30 18.20 -6.07
C LYS A 275 -33.04 17.30 -7.28
N LEU A 276 -31.89 16.60 -7.31
CA LEU A 276 -31.50 15.69 -8.37
C LEU A 276 -31.85 14.23 -8.03
N ASP A 277 -32.03 13.92 -6.75
CA ASP A 277 -32.34 12.57 -6.29
C ASP A 277 -33.84 12.23 -6.42
N ALA A 278 -34.19 10.95 -6.56
CA ALA A 278 -35.57 10.50 -6.37
C ALA A 278 -35.89 10.37 -4.87
N ALA A 279 -37.17 10.46 -4.49
CA ALA A 279 -37.62 10.12 -3.15
C ALA A 279 -37.78 8.61 -3.00
N ASP A 280 -37.60 8.08 -1.77
CA ASP A 280 -37.86 6.68 -1.49
C ASP A 280 -39.33 6.34 -1.79
N PHE A 281 -39.61 5.08 -2.15
CA PHE A 281 -40.96 4.58 -2.36
C PHE A 281 -41.87 4.89 -1.16
N PHE A 282 -41.41 4.65 0.07
CA PHE A 282 -42.25 4.84 1.26
C PHE A 282 -42.46 6.32 1.59
N GLU A 283 -41.50 7.19 1.26
CA GLU A 283 -41.70 8.63 1.36
C GLU A 283 -42.78 9.10 0.40
N ASN A 284 -42.70 8.68 -0.87
CA ASN A 284 -43.69 9.00 -1.89
C ASN A 284 -45.08 8.45 -1.54
N ALA A 285 -45.17 7.17 -1.16
CA ALA A 285 -46.43 6.51 -0.82
C ALA A 285 -47.08 7.10 0.44
N GLY A 286 -46.27 7.54 1.41
CA GLY A 286 -46.72 8.17 2.64
C GLY A 286 -46.98 9.67 2.56
N GLY A 287 -46.72 10.31 1.40
CA GLY A 287 -46.77 11.77 1.26
C GLY A 287 -45.74 12.51 2.13
N ILE A 288 -44.67 11.82 2.53
CA ILE A 288 -43.60 12.37 3.35
C ILE A 288 -42.65 13.13 2.44
N LYS A 289 -42.29 14.34 2.85
CA LYS A 289 -41.31 15.15 2.11
C LYS A 289 -39.93 14.50 2.20
N LYS A 290 -39.33 14.25 1.04
CA LYS A 290 -37.94 13.78 0.92
C LYS A 290 -36.98 14.59 1.79
N GLY A 291 -36.08 13.89 2.47
CA GLY A 291 -35.00 14.48 3.26
C GLY A 291 -34.14 15.46 2.47
N ALA A 292 -33.65 16.50 3.15
CA ALA A 292 -32.74 17.46 2.53
C ALA A 292 -31.31 16.89 2.46
N LEU A 293 -30.68 16.96 1.29
CA LEU A 293 -29.29 16.59 1.04
C LEU A 293 -28.62 17.69 0.20
N ARG A 294 -27.53 18.24 0.72
CA ARG A 294 -26.68 19.22 0.05
C ARG A 294 -25.24 18.84 0.39
N GLN A 295 -24.51 18.29 -0.58
CA GLN A 295 -23.13 17.87 -0.40
C GLN A 295 -22.29 18.45 -1.53
N ASN A 296 -21.16 19.05 -1.15
CA ASN A 296 -20.07 19.43 -2.03
C ASN A 296 -18.85 18.81 -1.39
N GLN A 297 -18.14 17.97 -2.13
CA GLN A 297 -16.95 17.28 -1.66
C GLN A 297 -15.85 17.53 -2.68
N PHE A 298 -14.93 18.41 -2.32
CA PHE A 298 -13.87 18.87 -3.21
C PHE A 298 -12.52 18.59 -2.60
N GLY A 299 -11.52 18.50 -3.46
CA GLY A 299 -10.18 18.24 -2.99
C GLY A 299 -9.15 18.34 -4.08
N VAL A 300 -7.90 18.20 -3.64
CA VAL A 300 -6.72 18.21 -4.47
C VAL A 300 -5.72 17.19 -3.95
N SER A 301 -4.95 16.61 -4.86
CA SER A 301 -3.79 15.79 -4.51
C SER A 301 -2.64 16.13 -5.45
N ALA A 302 -1.40 16.06 -4.96
CA ALA A 302 -0.22 16.26 -5.78
C ALA A 302 1.00 15.54 -5.21
N GLY A 303 1.86 15.04 -6.09
CA GLY A 303 3.14 14.49 -5.74
C GLY A 303 4.20 14.70 -6.80
N GLY A 304 5.46 14.65 -6.38
CA GLY A 304 6.61 14.84 -7.25
C GLY A 304 7.94 14.92 -6.50
N PRO A 305 9.04 15.28 -7.19
CA PRO A 305 10.36 15.32 -6.57
C PRO A 305 10.63 16.67 -5.90
N ILE A 306 11.14 16.63 -4.66
CA ILE A 306 11.88 17.77 -4.08
C ILE A 306 13.30 17.78 -4.64
N ILE A 307 13.94 16.60 -4.67
CA ILE A 307 15.24 16.36 -5.29
C ILE A 307 15.10 15.12 -6.17
N LYS A 308 15.25 15.28 -7.49
CA LYS A 308 15.13 14.16 -8.44
C LYS A 308 16.03 12.99 -8.04
N ASN A 309 15.48 11.78 -8.15
CA ASN A 309 16.09 10.51 -7.78
C ASN A 309 16.49 10.36 -6.31
N LYS A 310 16.03 11.25 -5.40
CA LYS A 310 16.49 11.25 -4.00
C LYS A 310 15.39 11.54 -2.99
N VAL A 311 14.63 12.60 -3.18
CA VAL A 311 13.64 13.08 -2.21
C VAL A 311 12.36 13.42 -2.94
N PHE A 312 11.27 12.83 -2.47
CA PHE A 312 9.95 12.92 -3.07
C PHE A 312 8.92 13.35 -2.02
N ILE A 313 7.85 13.98 -2.46
CA ILE A 313 6.74 14.40 -1.61
C ILE A 313 5.42 14.08 -2.30
N PHE A 314 4.41 13.74 -1.51
CA PHE A 314 3.02 13.62 -1.89
C PHE A 314 2.16 14.25 -0.80
N GLY A 315 1.03 14.83 -1.18
CA GLY A 315 0.04 15.33 -0.24
C GLY A 315 -1.33 15.50 -0.89
N ASP A 316 -2.35 15.41 -0.06
CA ASP A 316 -3.75 15.55 -0.45
C ASP A 316 -4.53 16.41 0.55
N TYR A 317 -5.68 16.90 0.10
CA TYR A 317 -6.66 17.63 0.88
C TYR A 317 -8.06 17.34 0.34
N GLU A 318 -9.00 17.06 1.24
CA GLU A 318 -10.43 16.95 0.93
C GLU A 318 -11.25 17.75 1.96
N GLY A 319 -12.29 18.43 1.48
CA GLY A 319 -13.18 19.30 2.25
C GLY A 319 -14.65 19.00 2.03
#